data_AF-A0A7S2Y760-F1
#
_entry.id   AF-A0A7S2Y760-F1
#
_cell.length_a   1.000
_cell.length_b   1.000
_cell.length_c   1.000
_cell.angle_alpha   90.00
_cell.angle_beta   90.00
_cell.angle_gamma   90.00
#
_symmetry.space_group_name_H-M   'P 1'
#
loop_
_entity.id
_entity.type
_entity.pdbx_description
1 polymer ?
#
loop_
_entity_poly.entity_id
_entity_poly.type
_entity_poly.pdbx_seq_one_letter_code
_entity_poly.pdbx_strand_id
1 'polypeptide(L)'
;VQVQNDFPWPFTKREVILLGFADDDSDRSRIVGVKLNSLQTPQEDKAVPPLDPDIVRMDFDGGLLFQPCPPNHPLLEKSRGNYPSDEKLILLTFTMVVDPKMEVIPKKFLNFCTRTVIGAIWRMMLHVAEEVRDGKRPEFTELIESKREDLYDWVEERAHVVVHGSEAESSSETKATSTQSIDQKNSLAMHAAHDQNSVPI
;
A
#
# COMPACT_ATOMS: atom_id res chain seq x y z
N VAL A 1 -13.64 8.92 -10.82
CA VAL A 1 -14.70 8.15 -10.11
C VAL A 1 -15.59 9.12 -9.34
N GLN A 2 -16.91 9.10 -9.54
CA GLN A 2 -17.84 9.91 -8.73
C GLN A 2 -18.37 9.07 -7.57
N VAL A 3 -18.31 9.61 -6.35
CA VAL A 3 -18.82 8.97 -5.14
C VAL A 3 -19.78 9.92 -4.46
N GLN A 4 -21.01 9.46 -4.22
CA GLN A 4 -22.01 10.19 -3.44
C GLN A 4 -22.18 9.50 -2.08
N ASN A 5 -22.21 10.30 -1.03
CA ASN A 5 -22.33 9.84 0.35
C ASN A 5 -23.52 10.52 1.03
N ASP A 6 -24.39 9.70 1.61
CA ASP A 6 -25.43 10.17 2.50
C ASP A 6 -24.82 10.58 3.85
N PHE A 7 -25.19 11.76 4.33
CA PHE A 7 -24.80 12.23 5.66
C PHE A 7 -26.01 12.17 6.59
N PRO A 8 -25.78 12.01 7.91
CA PRO A 8 -26.88 12.01 8.88
C PRO A 8 -27.59 13.37 8.88
N TRP A 9 -28.90 13.35 9.05
CA TRP A 9 -29.70 14.57 9.21
C TRP A 9 -29.12 15.48 10.33
N PRO A 10 -29.07 16.82 10.17
CA PRO A 10 -29.68 17.64 9.11
C PRO A 10 -28.78 17.90 7.90
N PHE A 11 -27.70 17.14 7.73
CA PHE A 11 -26.72 17.39 6.67
C PHE A 11 -27.23 16.87 5.32
N THR A 12 -27.09 17.69 4.28
CA THR A 12 -27.33 17.33 2.88
C THR A 12 -26.40 16.20 2.37
N LYS A 13 -26.64 15.67 1.18
CA LYS A 13 -25.72 14.68 0.61
C LYS A 13 -24.40 15.36 0.25
N ARG A 14 -23.33 14.57 0.29
CA ARG A 14 -22.01 15.00 -0.17
C ARG A 14 -21.61 14.20 -1.39
N GLU A 15 -20.81 14.80 -2.25
CA GLU A 15 -20.13 14.07 -3.30
C GLU A 15 -18.65 14.40 -3.37
N VAL A 16 -17.89 13.48 -3.94
CA VAL A 16 -16.50 13.69 -4.32
C VAL A 16 -16.26 13.07 -5.69
N ILE A 17 -15.49 13.76 -6.51
CA ILE A 17 -15.05 13.27 -7.81
C ILE A 17 -13.56 13.01 -7.71
N LEU A 18 -13.18 11.74 -7.70
CA LEU A 18 -11.80 11.32 -7.49
C LEU A 18 -11.10 11.09 -8.82
N LEU A 19 -9.94 11.73 -8.97
CA LEU A 19 -8.92 11.39 -9.94
C LEU A 19 -7.81 10.62 -9.23
N GLY A 20 -7.54 9.42 -9.71
CA GLY A 20 -6.53 8.53 -9.15
C GLY A 20 -5.36 8.37 -10.09
N PHE A 21 -4.16 8.38 -9.53
CA PHE A 21 -2.93 8.03 -10.22
C PHE A 21 -2.19 6.99 -9.39
N ALA A 22 -1.62 6.00 -10.05
CA ALA A 22 -0.71 5.08 -9.41
C ALA A 22 0.70 5.37 -9.93
N ASP A 23 1.67 5.31 -9.03
CA ASP A 23 3.09 5.46 -9.31
C ASP A 23 3.84 4.47 -8.43
N ASP A 24 5.04 4.08 -8.83
CA ASP A 24 5.78 3.07 -8.11
C ASP A 24 7.28 3.33 -8.11
N ASP A 25 7.90 2.96 -6.99
CA ASP A 25 9.35 2.83 -6.84
C ASP A 25 9.64 1.35 -6.58
N SER A 26 9.21 0.51 -7.52
CA SER A 26 9.38 -0.95 -7.45
C SER A 26 10.85 -1.35 -7.34
N ASP A 27 11.71 -0.63 -8.05
CA ASP A 27 13.10 -1.05 -8.30
C ASP A 27 14.00 -0.82 -7.08
N ARG A 28 13.72 0.18 -6.26
CA ARG A 28 14.57 0.52 -5.11
C ARG A 28 13.94 0.16 -3.78
N SER A 29 12.66 0.46 -3.63
CA SER A 29 11.99 0.37 -2.33
C SER A 29 10.84 -0.65 -2.31
N ARG A 30 10.47 -1.20 -3.47
CA ARG A 30 9.31 -2.10 -3.64
C ARG A 30 8.02 -1.46 -3.12
N ILE A 31 7.89 -0.17 -3.42
CA ILE A 31 6.77 0.65 -2.97
C ILE A 31 5.86 0.93 -4.17
N VAL A 32 4.56 0.70 -3.99
CA VAL A 32 3.54 1.11 -4.94
C VAL A 32 2.65 2.13 -4.25
N GLY A 33 2.57 3.32 -4.83
CA GLY A 33 1.76 4.42 -4.35
C GLY A 33 0.52 4.62 -5.22
N VAL A 34 -0.60 4.93 -4.59
CA VAL A 34 -1.79 5.45 -5.27
C VAL A 34 -2.09 6.81 -4.66
N LYS A 35 -2.15 7.84 -5.48
CA LYS A 35 -2.60 9.18 -5.10
C LYS A 35 -4.02 9.39 -5.59
N LEU A 36 -4.86 9.95 -4.72
CA LEU A 36 -6.25 10.29 -4.99
C LEU A 36 -6.47 11.77 -4.72
N ASN A 37 -6.94 12.51 -5.72
CA ASN A 37 -7.27 13.92 -5.61
C ASN A 37 -8.72 14.18 -6.01
N SER A 38 -9.40 15.09 -5.32
CA SER A 38 -10.70 15.58 -5.74
C SER A 38 -10.58 16.55 -6.90
N LEU A 39 -11.44 16.38 -7.91
CA LEU A 39 -11.72 17.35 -8.95
C LEU A 39 -12.95 18.17 -8.56
N GLN A 40 -12.87 19.49 -8.74
CA GLN A 40 -13.92 20.41 -8.30
C GLN A 40 -14.77 20.90 -9.44
N THR A 41 -14.19 21.13 -10.61
CA THR A 41 -14.87 21.84 -11.70
C THR A 41 -14.73 21.16 -13.07
N PRO A 42 -15.74 21.29 -13.97
CA PRO A 42 -15.63 20.85 -15.36
C PRO A 42 -14.48 21.50 -16.15
N GLN A 43 -13.97 22.63 -15.65
CA GLN A 43 -12.81 23.32 -16.21
C GLN A 43 -11.49 22.58 -15.91
N GLU A 44 -11.41 21.88 -14.78
CA GLU A 44 -10.26 21.02 -14.44
C GLU A 44 -10.29 19.74 -15.27
N ASP A 45 -11.46 19.14 -15.44
CA ASP A 45 -11.66 17.94 -16.25
C ASP A 45 -13.10 17.89 -16.77
N LYS A 46 -13.26 17.68 -18.08
CA LYS A 46 -14.59 17.58 -18.72
C LYS A 46 -15.42 16.40 -18.21
N ALA A 47 -14.78 15.41 -17.58
CA ALA A 47 -15.43 14.28 -16.93
C ALA A 47 -16.13 14.65 -15.61
N VAL A 48 -15.93 15.87 -15.09
CA VAL A 48 -16.62 16.37 -13.89
C VAL A 48 -18.05 16.78 -14.26
N PRO A 49 -19.09 16.07 -13.81
CA PRO A 49 -20.48 16.46 -14.01
C PRO A 49 -20.80 17.80 -13.32
N PRO A 50 -21.83 18.52 -13.82
CA PRO A 50 -22.44 19.64 -13.11
C PRO A 50 -22.86 19.24 -11.69
N LEU A 51 -22.69 20.15 -10.73
CA LEU A 51 -23.09 19.92 -9.34
C LEU A 51 -24.61 20.03 -9.19
N ASP A 52 -25.22 19.03 -8.57
CA ASP A 52 -26.62 19.08 -8.14
C ASP A 52 -26.79 20.12 -7.00
N PRO A 53 -27.74 21.06 -7.08
CA PRO A 53 -27.97 22.07 -6.06
C PRO A 53 -28.18 21.53 -4.63
N ASP A 54 -28.70 20.30 -4.48
CA ASP A 54 -28.97 19.68 -3.19
C ASP A 54 -27.79 18.87 -2.62
N ILE A 55 -26.67 18.84 -3.36
CA ILE A 55 -25.46 18.09 -3.02
C ILE A 55 -24.28 19.05 -2.81
N VAL A 56 -23.49 18.77 -1.79
CA VAL A 56 -22.27 19.52 -1.50
C VAL A 56 -21.06 18.75 -2.02
N ARG A 57 -20.27 19.35 -2.93
CA ARG A 57 -19.00 18.78 -3.38
C ARG A 57 -17.92 19.00 -2.31
N MET A 58 -17.24 17.91 -1.94
CA MET A 58 -16.20 17.90 -0.91
C MET A 58 -14.81 18.02 -1.53
N ASP A 59 -13.84 18.47 -0.72
CA ASP A 59 -12.44 18.28 -1.06
C ASP A 59 -11.94 16.96 -0.48
N PHE A 60 -11.12 16.28 -1.27
CA PHE A 60 -10.47 15.05 -0.89
C PHE A 60 -9.05 15.04 -1.42
N ASP A 61 -8.11 14.78 -0.53
CA ASP A 61 -6.74 14.42 -0.87
C ASP A 61 -6.40 13.16 -0.09
N GLY A 62 -5.92 12.13 -0.77
CA GLY A 62 -5.54 10.91 -0.09
C GLY A 62 -4.59 10.05 -0.89
N GLY A 63 -4.22 8.93 -0.29
CA GLY A 63 -3.39 7.96 -0.96
C GLY A 63 -3.24 6.67 -0.19
N LEU A 64 -2.81 5.66 -0.93
CA LEU A 64 -2.47 4.33 -0.45
C LEU A 64 -1.01 4.08 -0.77
N LEU A 65 -0.28 3.48 0.17
CA LEU A 65 1.08 3.02 -0.03
C LEU A 65 1.15 1.54 0.31
N PHE A 66 1.54 0.73 -0.66
CA PHE A 66 1.74 -0.70 -0.52
C PHE A 66 3.24 -0.98 -0.53
N GLN A 67 3.70 -1.72 0.48
CA GLN A 67 5.09 -2.12 0.59
C GLN A 67 5.22 -3.43 1.37
N PRO A 68 6.34 -4.17 1.25
CA PRO A 68 6.61 -5.30 2.13
C PRO A 68 6.52 -4.88 3.61
N CYS A 69 5.84 -5.67 4.44
CA CYS A 69 5.80 -5.42 5.88
C CYS A 69 7.12 -5.84 6.52
N PRO A 70 7.83 -4.94 7.24
CA PRO A 70 9.05 -5.32 7.95
C PRO A 70 8.77 -6.41 8.99
N PRO A 71 9.65 -7.43 9.14
CA PRO A 71 9.42 -8.55 10.06
C PRO A 71 9.36 -8.11 11.54
N ASN A 72 9.95 -6.96 11.87
CA ASN A 72 9.96 -6.35 13.20
C ASN A 72 9.04 -5.12 13.30
N HIS A 73 8.04 -4.99 12.41
CA HIS A 73 7.16 -3.82 12.42
C HIS A 73 6.33 -3.74 13.72
N PRO A 74 6.27 -2.59 14.42
CA PRO A 74 5.60 -2.47 15.74
C PRO A 74 4.11 -2.82 15.76
N LEU A 75 3.45 -2.83 14.59
CA LEU A 75 2.04 -3.23 14.49
C LEU A 75 1.85 -4.76 14.47
N LEU A 76 2.89 -5.54 14.15
CA LEU A 76 2.81 -7.01 14.17
C LEU A 76 2.61 -7.53 15.60
N GLU A 77 3.29 -6.93 16.58
CA GLU A 77 3.12 -7.25 18.01
C GLU A 77 1.69 -7.02 18.51
N LYS A 78 0.97 -6.08 17.87
CA LYS A 78 -0.42 -5.74 18.20
C LYS A 78 -1.43 -6.57 17.44
N SER A 79 -0.99 -7.33 16.43
CA SER A 79 -1.88 -8.20 15.71
C SER A 79 -2.32 -9.38 16.58
N ARG A 80 -3.59 -9.74 16.45
CA ARG A 80 -4.18 -10.91 17.12
C ARG A 80 -4.42 -12.06 16.14
N GLY A 81 -4.03 -11.89 14.87
CA GLY A 81 -4.18 -12.89 13.83
C GLY A 81 -3.03 -13.89 13.87
N ASN A 82 -3.36 -15.17 13.68
CA ASN A 82 -2.37 -16.20 13.36
C ASN A 82 -2.16 -16.15 11.84
N TYR A 83 -1.04 -15.60 11.39
CA TYR A 83 -0.67 -15.59 9.99
C TYR A 83 0.19 -16.82 9.66
N PRO A 84 0.00 -17.45 8.49
CA PRO A 84 0.90 -18.50 8.04
C PRO A 84 2.34 -18.00 7.99
N SER A 85 3.29 -18.80 8.47
CA SER A 85 4.70 -18.40 8.55
C SER A 85 5.37 -18.25 7.18
N ASP A 86 4.77 -18.83 6.15
CA ASP A 86 5.19 -18.82 4.76
C ASP A 86 4.58 -17.66 3.95
N GLU A 87 3.60 -16.94 4.49
CA GLU A 87 2.98 -15.80 3.83
C GLU A 87 3.72 -14.49 4.12
N LYS A 88 3.97 -13.73 3.05
CA LYS A 88 4.57 -12.40 3.14
C LYS A 88 3.47 -11.37 3.39
N LEU A 89 3.64 -10.60 4.47
CA LEU A 89 2.69 -9.54 4.83
C LEU A 89 2.99 -8.25 4.06
N ILE A 90 1.93 -7.54 3.68
CA ILE A 90 2.00 -6.20 3.08
C ILE A 90 1.70 -5.17 4.16
N LEU A 91 2.56 -4.16 4.27
CA LEU A 91 2.28 -2.97 5.05
C LEU A 91 1.54 -1.97 4.17
N LEU A 92 0.27 -1.72 4.49
CA LEU A 92 -0.56 -0.73 3.84
C LEU A 92 -0.63 0.54 4.68
N THR A 93 -0.17 1.66 4.12
CA THR A 93 -0.40 2.99 4.68
C THR A 93 -1.52 3.67 3.92
N PHE A 94 -2.53 4.15 4.63
CA PHE A 94 -3.62 4.93 4.05
C PHE A 94 -3.67 6.31 4.70
N THR A 95 -3.63 7.35 3.88
CA THR A 95 -3.75 8.73 4.32
C THR A 95 -4.92 9.39 3.61
N MET A 96 -5.72 10.14 4.36
CA MET A 96 -6.82 10.93 3.78
C MET A 96 -6.95 12.25 4.53
N VAL A 97 -7.19 13.30 3.77
CA VAL A 97 -7.59 14.63 4.21
C VAL A 97 -8.89 14.93 3.49
N VAL A 98 -9.94 15.21 4.27
CA VAL A 98 -11.28 15.46 3.74
C VAL A 98 -11.82 16.72 4.34
N ASP A 99 -12.27 17.63 3.47
CA ASP A 99 -13.08 18.78 3.88
C ASP A 99 -14.53 18.54 3.41
N PRO A 100 -15.44 18.16 4.32
CA PRO A 100 -16.83 17.92 4.00
C PRO A 100 -17.65 19.22 3.83
N LYS A 101 -16.98 20.39 3.84
CA LYS A 101 -17.57 21.73 3.76
C LYS A 101 -18.61 21.96 4.85
N MET A 102 -18.21 21.64 6.07
CA MET A 102 -19.02 21.83 7.27
C MET A 102 -18.35 22.85 8.18
N GLU A 103 -19.07 23.92 8.54
CA GLU A 103 -18.56 24.93 9.47
C GLU A 103 -18.19 24.33 10.83
N VAL A 104 -18.97 23.36 11.29
CA VAL A 104 -18.74 22.65 12.54
C VAL A 104 -18.93 21.16 12.31
N ILE A 105 -17.90 20.38 12.62
CA ILE A 105 -17.98 18.92 12.60
C ILE A 105 -18.21 18.42 14.03
N PRO A 106 -19.40 17.84 14.33
CA PRO A 106 -19.66 17.33 15.67
C PRO A 106 -18.68 16.22 16.05
N LYS A 107 -18.09 16.27 17.26
CA LYS A 107 -17.18 15.24 17.76
C LYS A 107 -17.78 13.83 17.71
N LYS A 108 -19.09 13.70 17.95
CA LYS A 108 -19.81 12.43 17.84
C LYS A 108 -19.77 11.86 16.43
N PHE A 109 -19.89 12.72 15.42
CA PHE A 109 -19.78 12.34 14.02
C PHE A 109 -18.35 11.88 13.67
N LEU A 110 -17.32 12.63 14.07
CA LEU A 110 -15.92 12.21 13.90
C LEU A 110 -15.64 10.84 14.55
N ASN A 111 -16.14 10.62 15.77
CA ASN A 111 -15.99 9.33 16.45
C ASN A 111 -16.72 8.20 15.71
N PHE A 112 -17.90 8.47 15.16
CA PHE A 112 -18.63 7.49 14.35
C PHE A 112 -17.86 7.16 13.06
N CYS A 113 -17.38 8.17 12.34
CA CYS A 113 -16.59 7.96 11.12
C CYS A 113 -15.34 7.12 11.40
N THR A 114 -14.55 7.51 12.41
CA THR A 114 -13.28 6.85 12.72
C THR A 114 -13.44 5.44 13.28
N ARG A 115 -14.47 5.18 14.09
CA ARG A 115 -14.66 3.88 14.76
C ARG A 115 -15.51 2.90 13.99
N THR A 116 -16.44 3.38 13.17
CA THR A 116 -17.43 2.54 12.50
C THR A 116 -17.24 2.55 10.99
N VAL A 117 -17.25 3.73 10.37
CA VAL A 117 -17.26 3.84 8.90
C VAL A 117 -15.95 3.33 8.30
N ILE A 118 -14.79 3.75 8.82
CA ILE A 118 -13.48 3.30 8.30
C ILE A 118 -13.36 1.77 8.37
N GLY A 119 -13.72 1.16 9.50
CA GLY A 119 -13.67 -0.30 9.66
C GLY A 119 -14.63 -1.05 8.73
N ALA A 120 -15.83 -0.49 8.50
CA ALA A 120 -16.80 -1.05 7.55
C ALA A 120 -16.30 -0.98 6.10
N ILE A 121 -15.72 0.15 5.68
CA ILE A 121 -15.14 0.33 4.34
C ILE A 121 -14.03 -0.69 4.10
N TRP A 122 -13.07 -0.82 5.03
CA TRP A 122 -11.98 -1.79 4.88
C TRP A 122 -12.49 -3.23 4.79
N ARG A 123 -13.45 -3.60 5.64
CA ARG A 123 -14.05 -4.93 5.60
C ARG A 123 -14.72 -5.20 4.25
N MET A 124 -15.47 -4.24 3.74
CA MET A 124 -16.16 -4.36 2.45
C MET A 124 -15.15 -4.49 1.30
N MET A 125 -14.12 -3.65 1.28
CA MET A 125 -13.07 -3.70 0.25
C MET A 125 -12.34 -5.05 0.24
N LEU A 126 -11.88 -5.52 1.41
CA LEU A 126 -11.18 -6.79 1.52
C LEU A 126 -12.07 -7.97 1.14
N HIS A 127 -13.34 -7.94 1.56
CA HIS A 127 -14.29 -8.97 1.21
C HIS A 127 -14.53 -9.06 -0.31
N VAL A 128 -14.69 -7.91 -0.98
CA VAL A 128 -14.81 -7.89 -2.45
C VAL A 128 -13.53 -8.42 -3.10
N ALA A 129 -12.35 -8.04 -2.60
CA ALA A 129 -11.09 -8.55 -3.13
C ALA A 129 -10.97 -10.08 -2.97
N GLU A 130 -11.38 -10.65 -1.83
CA GLU A 130 -11.45 -12.10 -1.61
C GLU A 130 -12.42 -12.77 -2.57
N GLU A 131 -13.61 -12.20 -2.79
CA GLU A 131 -14.59 -12.76 -3.71
C GLU A 131 -14.12 -12.71 -5.17
N VAL A 132 -13.42 -11.66 -5.58
CA VAL A 132 -12.80 -11.57 -6.91
C VAL A 132 -11.70 -12.63 -7.05
N ARG A 133 -10.79 -12.75 -6.07
CA ARG A 133 -9.74 -13.77 -6.05
C ARG A 133 -10.33 -15.19 -6.14
N ASP A 134 -11.41 -15.44 -5.41
CA ASP A 134 -12.08 -16.74 -5.37
C ASP A 134 -12.99 -17.00 -6.60
N GLY A 135 -13.06 -16.07 -7.56
CA GLY A 135 -13.87 -16.19 -8.78
C GLY A 135 -15.39 -16.10 -8.56
N LYS A 136 -15.84 -15.55 -7.44
CA LYS A 136 -17.27 -15.43 -7.07
C LYS A 136 -17.97 -14.24 -7.72
N ARG A 137 -17.24 -13.37 -8.42
CA ARG A 137 -17.73 -12.15 -9.08
C ARG A 137 -17.39 -12.14 -10.57
N PRO A 138 -18.16 -12.84 -11.42
CA PRO A 138 -17.83 -13.00 -12.84
C PRO A 138 -17.78 -11.68 -13.61
N GLU A 139 -18.58 -10.69 -13.22
CA GLU A 139 -18.58 -9.34 -13.81
C GLU A 139 -17.23 -8.62 -13.62
N PHE A 140 -16.53 -8.89 -12.51
CA PHE A 140 -15.19 -8.37 -12.28
C PHE A 140 -14.15 -9.15 -13.09
N THR A 141 -14.31 -10.46 -13.26
CA THR A 141 -13.44 -11.27 -14.12
C THR A 141 -13.48 -10.77 -15.56
N GLU A 142 -14.68 -10.54 -16.11
CA GLU A 142 -14.85 -9.99 -17.46
C GLU A 142 -14.22 -8.60 -17.59
N LEU A 143 -14.41 -7.73 -16.58
CA LEU A 143 -13.81 -6.40 -16.58
C LEU A 143 -12.28 -6.44 -16.49
N ILE A 144 -11.72 -7.32 -15.66
CA ILE A 144 -10.28 -7.53 -15.53
C ILE A 144 -9.70 -7.96 -16.87
N GLU A 145 -10.32 -8.95 -17.51
CA GLU A 145 -9.88 -9.44 -18.81
C GLU A 145 -9.97 -8.34 -19.89
N SER A 146 -11.04 -7.56 -19.89
CA SER A 146 -11.24 -6.48 -20.86
C SER A 146 -10.21 -5.34 -20.77
N LYS A 147 -9.48 -5.25 -19.66
CA LYS A 147 -8.48 -4.21 -19.38
C LYS A 147 -7.12 -4.80 -19.00
N ARG A 148 -6.87 -6.04 -19.44
CA ARG A 148 -5.70 -6.80 -19.04
C ARG A 148 -4.41 -6.09 -19.47
N GLU A 149 -4.25 -5.90 -20.78
CA GLU A 149 -3.08 -5.25 -21.37
C GLU A 149 -2.95 -3.77 -20.96
N ASP A 150 -4.07 -3.07 -20.77
CA ASP A 150 -4.07 -1.63 -20.47
C ASP A 150 -3.82 -1.30 -18.99
N LEU A 151 -4.08 -2.24 -18.07
CA LEU A 151 -4.09 -1.95 -16.64
C LEU A 151 -3.71 -3.14 -15.77
N TYR A 152 -4.42 -4.27 -15.88
CA TYR A 152 -4.32 -5.31 -14.86
C TYR A 152 -3.02 -6.12 -14.93
N ASP A 153 -2.38 -6.25 -16.09
CA ASP A 153 -1.04 -6.86 -16.19
C ASP A 153 -0.01 -6.03 -15.42
N TRP A 154 -0.07 -4.70 -15.53
CA TRP A 154 0.77 -3.80 -14.74
C TRP A 154 0.49 -3.94 -13.24
N VAL A 155 -0.79 -4.04 -12.83
CA VAL A 155 -1.15 -4.24 -11.42
C VAL A 155 -0.59 -5.57 -10.89
N GLU A 156 -0.72 -6.66 -11.64
CA GLU A 156 -0.19 -7.98 -11.26
C GLU A 156 1.35 -7.96 -11.14
N GLU A 157 2.05 -7.33 -12.09
CA GLU A 157 3.51 -7.16 -12.04
C GLU A 157 3.94 -6.44 -10.76
N ARG A 158 3.31 -5.30 -10.44
CA ARG A 158 3.68 -4.50 -9.25
C ARG A 158 3.32 -5.22 -7.95
N ALA A 159 2.18 -5.90 -7.90
CA ALA A 159 1.82 -6.74 -6.75
C ALA A 159 2.85 -7.85 -6.54
N HIS A 160 3.32 -8.48 -7.62
CA HIS A 160 4.39 -9.46 -7.55
C HIS A 160 5.69 -8.86 -7.01
N VAL A 161 6.10 -7.66 -7.44
CA VAL A 161 7.31 -6.99 -6.91
C VAL A 161 7.18 -6.66 -5.41
N VAL A 162 6.03 -6.15 -4.97
CA VAL A 162 5.78 -5.85 -3.56
C VAL A 162 5.88 -7.10 -2.69
N VAL A 163 5.32 -8.22 -3.15
CA VAL A 163 5.28 -9.46 -2.36
C VAL A 163 6.60 -10.22 -2.48
N HIS A 164 7.09 -10.48 -3.69
CA HIS A 164 8.20 -11.39 -3.91
C HIS A 164 9.56 -10.69 -3.97
N GLY A 165 9.59 -9.41 -4.34
CA GLY A 165 10.81 -8.73 -4.79
C GLY A 165 11.28 -9.28 -6.13
N SER A 166 12.21 -8.59 -6.78
CA SER A 166 12.98 -9.17 -7.88
C SER A 166 13.84 -10.30 -7.31
N GLU A 167 13.59 -11.55 -7.67
CA GLU A 167 14.38 -12.72 -7.21
C GLU A 167 15.89 -12.62 -7.51
N ALA A 168 16.32 -11.59 -8.24
CA ALA A 168 17.70 -11.34 -8.64
C ALA A 168 18.66 -10.95 -7.49
N GLU A 169 18.20 -10.35 -6.39
CA GLU A 169 19.12 -9.81 -5.36
C GLU A 169 19.50 -10.79 -4.24
N SER A 170 18.78 -11.90 -4.05
CA SER A 170 19.13 -12.89 -3.00
C SER A 170 20.33 -13.79 -3.37
N SER A 171 20.73 -13.80 -4.64
CA SER A 171 21.84 -14.62 -5.14
C SER A 171 23.21 -13.90 -5.14
N SER A 172 23.25 -12.58 -4.96
CA SER A 172 24.48 -11.78 -4.94
C SER A 172 25.02 -11.55 -3.53
N GLU A 173 24.17 -11.36 -2.51
CA GLU A 173 24.63 -11.14 -1.13
C GLU A 173 25.24 -12.41 -0.49
N THR A 174 24.68 -13.59 -0.76
CA THR A 174 25.22 -14.85 -0.20
C THR A 174 26.62 -15.19 -0.76
N LYS A 175 26.94 -14.75 -1.99
CA LYS A 175 28.29 -14.90 -2.57
C LYS A 175 29.29 -13.86 -2.07
N ALA A 176 28.85 -12.64 -1.77
CA ALA A 176 29.73 -11.58 -1.28
C ALA A 176 30.22 -11.85 0.16
N THR A 177 29.34 -12.31 1.05
CA THR A 177 29.70 -12.62 2.45
C THR A 177 30.55 -13.88 2.59
N SER A 178 30.37 -14.86 1.68
CA SER A 178 31.16 -16.09 1.67
C SER A 178 32.60 -15.87 1.18
N THR A 179 32.81 -14.93 0.26
CA THR A 179 34.15 -14.65 -0.30
C THR A 179 35.00 -13.79 0.65
N GLN A 180 34.38 -12.81 1.34
CA GLN A 180 35.10 -11.98 2.32
C GLN A 180 35.52 -12.75 3.59
N SER A 181 34.76 -13.79 4.00
CA SER A 181 35.08 -14.63 5.17
C SER A 181 36.29 -15.55 4.94
N ILE A 182 36.53 -15.97 3.69
CA ILE A 182 37.66 -16.85 3.34
C ILE A 182 38.95 -16.04 3.20
N ASP A 183 38.91 -14.84 2.61
CA ASP A 183 40.10 -14.01 2.44
C ASP A 183 40.61 -13.40 3.76
N GLN A 184 39.72 -13.07 4.72
CA GLN A 184 40.15 -12.64 6.05
C GLN A 184 40.79 -13.76 6.88
N LYS A 185 40.29 -15.01 6.78
CA LYS A 185 40.89 -16.15 7.49
C LYS A 185 42.27 -16.53 6.94
N ASN A 186 42.48 -16.40 5.62
CA ASN A 186 43.78 -16.69 5.01
C ASN A 186 44.84 -15.59 5.27
N SER A 187 44.42 -14.32 5.37
CA SER A 187 45.31 -13.21 5.74
C SER A 187 45.77 -13.27 7.21
N LEU A 188 44.88 -13.66 8.13
CA LEU A 188 45.21 -13.86 9.55
C LEU A 188 46.09 -15.09 9.79
N ALA A 189 45.96 -16.16 8.99
CA ALA A 189 46.80 -17.34 9.09
C ALA A 189 48.23 -17.11 8.59
N MET A 190 48.46 -16.20 7.63
CA MET A 190 49.80 -15.85 7.15
C MET A 190 50.57 -14.90 8.08
N HIS A 191 49.88 -14.03 8.83
CA HIS A 191 50.56 -13.17 9.81
C HIS A 191 50.90 -13.89 11.12
N ALA A 192 50.19 -14.95 11.49
CA ALA A 192 50.47 -15.72 12.70
C ALA A 192 51.66 -16.69 12.58
N ALA A 193 52.18 -16.93 11.37
CA ALA A 193 53.29 -17.85 11.14
C ALA A 193 54.68 -17.22 11.32
N HIS A 194 54.78 -15.92 11.59
CA HIS A 194 56.08 -15.23 11.69
C HIS A 194 56.53 -14.86 13.12
N ASP A 195 55.71 -15.13 14.15
CA ASP A 195 55.92 -14.59 15.51
C ASP A 195 56.07 -15.66 16.61
N GLN A 196 56.63 -16.83 16.26
CA GLN A 196 57.09 -17.82 17.23
C GLN A 196 58.60 -18.05 17.11
N ASN A 197 59.39 -17.06 17.53
CA ASN A 197 60.75 -17.31 17.99
C ASN A 197 61.20 -16.18 18.92
N SER A 198 60.82 -16.28 20.19
CA SER A 198 61.40 -15.52 21.29
C SER A 198 61.37 -16.39 22.54
N VAL A 199 62.49 -17.05 22.80
CA VAL A 199 62.75 -17.84 24.01
C VAL A 199 63.11 -16.88 25.15
N PRO A 200 62.63 -17.09 26.40
CA PRO A 200 62.90 -16.19 27.51
C PRO A 200 64.20 -16.56 28.26
N ILE A 201 64.98 -15.55 28.66
CA ILE A 201 65.79 -15.53 29.89
C ILE A 201 65.64 -14.13 30.52
#